data_AF-Q65KG8-F1
#
_entry.id   AF-Q65KG8-F1
#
_cell.length_a   1.000
_cell.length_b   1.000
_cell.length_c   1.000
_cell.angle_alpha   90.00
_cell.angle_beta   90.00
_cell.angle_gamma   90.00
#
_symmetry.space_group_name_H-M   'P 1'
#
loop_
_entity.id
_entity.type
_entity.pdbx_description
1 polymer ?
#
loop_
_entity_poly.entity_id
_entity_poly.type
_entity_poly.pdbx_seq_one_letter_code
_entity_poly.pdbx_strand_id
1 'polypeptide(L)'
;MEYRLNLAKFSILETLEKAAVDRELVYVRAGQRCLGKTTALIEFARKHDCEIMVHRNMLGYYKTEHPDVKVRSHLSEKWVTPSDRFVCDEGVPQDAIDELKRGGNLITGFVRVKDSFRDGLYDQLIRENTPNLLTIELTDEQSIPRVIYKGEEITGRIAVDFEWRTKDADQCGSTYYRIKHTKDSTGAPVVETKELAVGERAYE
;
A
#
# COMPACT_ATOMS: atom_id res chain seq x y z
N MET A 1 -7.20 -15.66 0.62
CA MET A 1 -7.40 -14.47 -0.27
C MET A 1 -6.11 -13.67 -0.22
N GLU A 2 -5.56 -13.19 -1.33
CA GLU A 2 -4.23 -12.53 -1.29
C GLU A 2 -4.35 -11.07 -0.85
N TYR A 3 -3.74 -10.72 0.29
CA TYR A 3 -3.72 -9.34 0.80
C TYR A 3 -2.52 -8.57 0.28
N ARG A 4 -2.74 -7.38 -0.27
CA ARG A 4 -1.66 -6.51 -0.75
C ARG A 4 -1.78 -5.13 -0.13
N LEU A 5 -0.64 -4.50 0.12
CA LEU A 5 -0.64 -3.15 0.68
C LEU A 5 -1.07 -2.13 -0.38
N ASN A 6 -2.34 -1.68 -0.28
CA ASN A 6 -2.93 -0.68 -1.16
C ASN A 6 -3.56 0.45 -0.32
N LEU A 7 -2.80 1.55 -0.20
CA LEU A 7 -3.19 2.72 0.61
C LEU A 7 -4.40 3.49 0.07
N ALA A 8 -4.82 3.23 -1.18
CA ALA A 8 -6.03 3.84 -1.74
C ALA A 8 -7.32 3.13 -1.28
N LYS A 9 -7.21 1.89 -0.77
CA LYS A 9 -8.35 1.09 -0.31
C LYS A 9 -8.49 1.11 1.22
N PHE A 10 -7.39 0.84 1.92
CA PHE A 10 -7.36 0.72 3.38
C PHE A 10 -6.08 1.31 3.94
N SER A 11 -6.10 1.73 5.20
CA SER A 11 -4.88 2.03 5.95
C SER A 11 -4.02 0.78 6.11
N ILE A 12 -2.74 0.97 6.49
CA ILE A 12 -1.79 -0.14 6.70
C ILE A 12 -2.29 -1.06 7.82
N LEU A 13 -2.74 -0.47 8.93
CA LEU A 13 -3.25 -1.21 10.08
C LEU A 13 -4.53 -1.99 9.71
N GLU A 14 -5.49 -1.37 9.02
CA GLU A 14 -6.70 -2.08 8.56
C GLU A 14 -6.38 -3.22 7.60
N THR A 15 -5.35 -3.08 6.76
CA THR A 15 -4.90 -4.15 5.87
C THR A 15 -4.37 -5.34 6.67
N LEU A 16 -3.57 -5.08 7.72
CA LEU A 16 -3.10 -6.12 8.64
C LEU A 16 -4.26 -6.79 9.40
N GLU A 17 -5.24 -6.01 9.89
CA GLU A 17 -6.42 -6.52 10.58
C GLU A 17 -7.23 -7.47 9.71
N LYS A 18 -7.47 -7.12 8.44
CA LYS A 18 -8.18 -7.99 7.51
C LYS A 18 -7.37 -9.25 7.17
N ALA A 19 -6.07 -9.11 6.92
CA ALA A 19 -5.20 -10.25 6.64
C ALA A 19 -5.13 -11.22 7.83
N ALA A 20 -5.11 -10.70 9.06
CA ALA A 20 -5.11 -11.49 10.28
C ALA A 20 -6.38 -12.33 10.47
N VAL A 21 -7.55 -11.79 10.10
CA VAL A 21 -8.82 -12.54 10.15
C VAL A 21 -8.76 -13.80 9.29
N ASP A 22 -8.16 -13.69 8.10
CA ASP A 22 -8.03 -14.80 7.16
C ASP A 22 -6.76 -15.65 7.40
N ARG A 23 -5.92 -15.29 8.37
CA ARG A 23 -4.58 -15.86 8.61
C ARG A 23 -3.66 -15.82 7.39
N GLU A 24 -3.74 -14.72 6.65
CA GLU A 24 -2.97 -14.47 5.43
C GLU A 24 -1.87 -13.42 5.66
N LEU A 25 -0.92 -13.34 4.73
CA LEU A 25 0.16 -12.35 4.74
C LEU A 25 -0.19 -11.15 3.85
N VAL A 26 0.38 -9.99 4.19
CA VAL A 26 0.33 -8.79 3.35
C VAL A 26 1.57 -8.71 2.47
N TYR A 27 1.38 -8.81 1.17
CA TYR A 27 2.46 -8.71 0.19
C TYR A 27 2.81 -7.25 -0.11
N VAL A 28 4.11 -6.96 -0.08
CA VAL A 28 4.68 -5.63 -0.34
C VAL A 28 5.76 -5.68 -1.43
N ARG A 29 5.88 -4.58 -2.18
CA ARG A 29 6.90 -4.39 -3.23
C ARG A 29 8.13 -3.68 -2.68
N ALA A 30 9.29 -3.87 -3.33
CA ALA A 30 10.56 -3.28 -2.89
C ALA A 30 10.53 -1.74 -2.76
N GLY A 31 9.74 -1.06 -3.61
CA GLY A 31 9.58 0.40 -3.60
C GLY A 31 8.69 0.96 -2.48
N GLN A 32 7.99 0.12 -1.71
CA GLN A 32 7.08 0.54 -0.64
C GLN A 32 7.80 0.77 0.70
N ARG A 33 8.95 1.47 0.67
CA ARG A 33 9.74 1.79 1.87
C ARG A 33 9.21 3.04 2.57
N CYS A 34 9.51 3.17 3.87
CA CYS A 34 9.22 4.38 4.66
C CYS A 34 7.74 4.81 4.72
N LEU A 35 6.80 3.88 4.51
CA LEU A 35 5.35 4.15 4.56
C LEU A 35 4.72 4.03 5.95
N GLY A 36 5.50 3.76 7.01
CA GLY A 36 4.96 3.51 8.36
C GLY A 36 4.53 2.06 8.63
N LYS A 37 5.01 1.09 7.83
CA LYS A 37 4.68 -0.34 8.00
C LYS A 37 5.12 -0.90 9.35
N THR A 38 6.33 -0.61 9.77
CA THR A 38 6.85 -1.00 11.10
C THR A 38 6.00 -0.42 12.22
N THR A 39 5.61 0.86 12.13
CA THR A 39 4.71 1.51 13.09
C THR A 39 3.37 0.76 13.18
N ALA A 40 2.73 0.49 12.04
CA ALA A 40 1.46 -0.26 12.01
C ALA A 40 1.60 -1.69 12.55
N LEU A 41 2.73 -2.36 12.27
CA LEU A 41 3.01 -3.71 12.78
C LEU A 41 3.15 -3.71 14.32
N ILE A 42 3.83 -2.70 14.88
CA ILE A 42 3.99 -2.52 16.31
C ILE A 42 2.64 -2.23 16.98
N GLU A 43 1.85 -1.33 16.41
CA GLU A 43 0.50 -1.02 16.91
C GLU A 43 -0.40 -2.26 16.89
N PHE A 44 -0.36 -3.03 15.80
CA PHE A 44 -1.07 -4.30 15.69
C PHE A 44 -0.60 -5.28 16.79
N ALA A 45 0.71 -5.41 16.98
CA ALA A 45 1.27 -6.34 17.96
C ALA A 45 0.86 -6.02 19.40
N ARG A 46 0.85 -4.73 19.76
CA ARG A 46 0.34 -4.26 21.05
C ARG A 46 -1.13 -4.60 21.25
N LYS A 47 -1.95 -4.33 20.24
CA LYS A 47 -3.41 -4.51 20.31
C LYS A 47 -3.81 -5.99 20.46
N HIS A 48 -3.07 -6.88 19.83
CA HIS A 48 -3.40 -8.31 19.76
C HIS A 48 -2.54 -9.20 20.68
N ASP A 49 -1.68 -8.60 21.51
CA ASP A 49 -0.70 -9.28 22.37
C ASP A 49 0.07 -10.39 21.64
N CYS A 50 0.66 -10.05 20.49
CA CYS A 50 1.48 -10.97 19.70
C CYS A 50 2.95 -10.56 19.65
N GLU A 51 3.81 -11.56 19.46
CA GLU A 51 5.26 -11.38 19.38
C GLU A 51 5.66 -11.05 17.93
N ILE A 52 6.50 -10.03 17.76
CA ILE A 52 6.98 -9.62 16.44
C ILE A 52 8.22 -10.46 16.09
N MET A 53 8.11 -11.24 15.02
CA MET A 53 9.24 -11.91 14.42
C MET A 53 9.96 -10.94 13.48
N VAL A 54 11.26 -10.77 13.67
CA VAL A 54 12.09 -9.82 12.91
C VAL A 54 13.35 -10.45 12.36
N HIS A 55 13.94 -9.81 11.36
CA HIS A 55 15.31 -10.11 10.96
C HIS A 55 16.28 -9.81 12.13
N ARG A 56 17.34 -10.61 12.31
CA ARG A 56 18.29 -10.47 13.44
C ARG A 56 18.82 -9.05 13.60
N ASN A 57 19.11 -8.38 12.49
CA ASN A 57 19.66 -7.02 12.47
C ASN A 57 18.68 -5.96 13.01
N MET A 58 17.37 -6.25 12.97
CA MET A 58 16.34 -5.34 13.49
C MET A 58 16.09 -5.54 14.99
N LEU A 59 16.52 -6.66 15.58
CA LEU A 59 16.21 -6.99 16.97
C LEU A 59 16.66 -5.90 17.95
N GLY A 60 17.84 -5.31 17.73
CA GLY A 60 18.36 -4.23 18.57
C GLY A 60 17.47 -2.98 18.52
N TYR A 61 17.05 -2.58 17.32
CA TYR A 61 16.15 -1.43 17.12
C TYR A 61 14.84 -1.60 17.90
N TYR A 62 14.15 -2.73 17.74
CA TYR A 62 12.89 -2.96 18.44
C TYR A 62 13.07 -2.98 19.96
N LYS A 63 14.12 -3.63 20.48
CA LYS A 63 14.35 -3.70 21.93
C LYS A 63 14.66 -2.34 22.56
N THR A 64 15.36 -1.46 21.84
CA THR A 64 15.73 -0.14 22.35
C THR A 64 14.57 0.84 22.23
N GLU A 65 13.92 0.91 21.06
CA GLU A 65 12.91 1.92 20.77
C GLU A 65 11.50 1.51 21.25
N HIS A 66 11.25 0.21 21.36
CA HIS A 66 9.96 -0.36 21.72
C HIS A 66 10.11 -1.50 22.74
N PRO A 67 10.65 -1.21 23.94
CA PRO A 67 10.90 -2.23 24.97
C PRO A 67 9.61 -2.89 25.51
N ASP A 68 8.46 -2.29 25.23
CA ASP A 68 7.14 -2.76 25.66
C ASP A 68 6.58 -3.90 24.77
N VAL A 69 7.09 -4.07 23.54
CA VAL A 69 6.64 -5.14 22.65
C VAL A 69 7.52 -6.38 22.72
N LYS A 70 6.90 -7.55 22.67
CA LYS A 70 7.60 -8.83 22.58
C LYS A 70 8.18 -8.95 21.17
N VAL A 71 9.50 -9.11 21.07
CA VAL A 71 10.20 -9.22 19.79
C VAL A 71 11.20 -10.38 19.79
N ARG A 72 11.22 -11.14 18.70
CA ARG A 72 12.10 -12.30 18.48
C ARG A 72 12.82 -12.21 17.15
N SER A 73 14.08 -12.62 17.15
CA SER A 73 14.80 -12.88 15.91
C SER A 73 14.34 -14.21 15.31
N HIS A 74 14.21 -14.27 13.99
CA HIS A 74 13.95 -15.51 13.25
C HIS A 74 14.97 -16.63 13.48
N LEU A 75 16.16 -16.32 13.99
CA LEU A 75 17.20 -17.29 14.35
C LEU A 75 17.15 -17.78 15.81
N SER A 76 16.10 -17.42 16.56
CA SER A 76 16.02 -17.78 17.99
C SER A 76 15.66 -19.25 18.17
N GLU A 77 16.50 -20.01 18.86
CA GLU A 77 16.30 -21.44 19.19
C GLU A 77 15.23 -21.69 20.27
N LYS A 78 14.46 -20.67 20.68
CA LYS A 78 13.43 -20.85 21.71
C LYS A 78 12.27 -21.63 21.13
N TRP A 79 11.92 -22.74 21.78
CA TRP A 79 10.76 -23.57 21.49
C TRP A 79 9.51 -22.69 21.33
N VAL A 80 8.98 -22.66 20.11
CA VAL A 80 7.68 -22.06 19.81
C VAL A 80 6.61 -22.99 20.36
N THR A 81 5.74 -22.48 21.23
CA THR A 81 4.59 -23.24 21.72
C THR A 81 3.41 -23.08 20.76
N PRO A 82 2.47 -24.04 20.64
CA PRO A 82 1.29 -23.88 19.80
C PRO A 82 0.38 -22.69 20.18
N SER A 83 0.53 -22.14 21.38
CA SER A 83 -0.23 -20.96 21.84
C SER A 83 0.47 -19.64 21.50
N ASP A 84 1.72 -19.69 21.06
CA ASP A 84 2.46 -18.49 20.67
C ASP A 84 1.81 -17.88 19.42
N ARG A 85 1.72 -16.56 19.40
CA ARG A 85 1.09 -15.79 18.33
C ARG A 85 2.12 -14.83 17.77
N PHE A 86 2.44 -14.99 16.49
CA PHE A 86 3.45 -14.17 15.82
C PHE A 86 2.88 -13.30 14.72
N VAL A 87 3.51 -12.15 14.54
CA VAL A 87 3.44 -11.37 13.30
C VAL A 87 4.85 -11.17 12.75
N CYS A 88 4.99 -11.14 11.43
CA CYS A 88 6.31 -11.01 10.79
C CYS A 88 6.55 -9.61 10.23
N ASP A 89 7.73 -9.05 10.51
CA ASP A 89 8.22 -7.82 9.91
C ASP A 89 8.77 -8.04 8.49
N GLU A 90 8.82 -6.96 7.72
CA GLU A 90 9.32 -6.96 6.35
C GLU A 90 10.83 -7.28 6.34
N GLY A 91 11.17 -8.53 6.02
CA GLY A 91 12.56 -9.00 5.97
C GLY A 91 12.82 -10.30 6.73
N VAL A 92 11.82 -10.85 7.41
CA VAL A 92 11.89 -12.23 7.91
C VAL A 92 12.03 -13.19 6.71
N PRO A 93 13.02 -14.11 6.72
CA PRO A 93 13.19 -15.11 5.69
C PRO A 93 11.94 -16.01 5.50
N GLN A 94 11.70 -16.45 4.27
CA GLN A 94 10.50 -17.20 3.90
C GLN A 94 10.39 -18.55 4.62
N ASP A 95 11.51 -19.23 4.82
CA ASP A 95 11.58 -20.50 5.55
C ASP A 95 11.11 -20.36 7.00
N ALA A 96 11.50 -19.29 7.71
CA ALA A 96 11.01 -18.99 9.05
C ALA A 96 9.50 -18.67 9.05
N ILE A 97 9.00 -17.96 8.03
CA ILE A 97 7.56 -17.72 7.85
C ILE A 97 6.81 -19.05 7.66
N ASP A 98 7.33 -19.94 6.81
CA ASP A 98 6.72 -21.23 6.49
C ASP A 98 6.68 -22.14 7.72
N GLU A 99 7.70 -22.10 8.57
CA GLU A 99 7.74 -22.81 9.86
C GLU A 99 6.63 -22.33 10.81
N LEU A 100 6.51 -21.01 11.01
CA LEU A 100 5.46 -20.43 11.85
C LEU A 100 4.06 -20.73 11.32
N LYS A 101 3.87 -20.73 10.00
CA LYS A 101 2.61 -21.15 9.36
C LYS A 101 2.30 -22.61 9.66
N ARG A 102 3.28 -23.50 9.51
CA ARG A 102 3.12 -24.94 9.74
C ARG A 102 2.80 -25.25 11.20
N GLY A 103 3.36 -24.49 12.14
CA GLY A 103 3.04 -24.56 13.56
C GLY A 103 1.68 -23.95 13.95
N GLY A 104 1.03 -23.22 13.03
CA GLY A 104 -0.24 -22.53 13.31
C GLY A 104 -0.09 -21.26 14.16
N ASN A 105 1.15 -20.78 14.35
CA ASN A 105 1.50 -19.67 15.23
C ASN A 105 1.49 -18.32 14.51
N LEU A 106 1.62 -18.31 13.19
CA LEU A 106 1.58 -17.08 12.41
C LEU A 106 0.16 -16.53 12.32
N ILE A 107 -0.03 -15.29 12.75
CA ILE A 107 -1.27 -14.53 12.54
C ILE A 107 -1.27 -13.86 11.17
N THR A 108 -0.25 -13.02 10.90
CA THR A 108 -0.11 -12.24 9.66
C THR A 108 1.29 -11.60 9.61
N GLY A 109 1.51 -10.63 8.72
CA GLY A 109 2.75 -9.85 8.65
C GLY A 109 2.99 -9.30 7.25
N PHE A 110 4.14 -8.65 7.07
CA PHE A 110 4.57 -8.15 5.77
C PHE A 110 5.59 -9.10 5.14
N VAL A 111 5.37 -9.44 3.87
CA VAL A 111 6.32 -10.25 3.11
C VAL A 111 6.64 -9.54 1.79
N ARG A 112 7.93 -9.48 1.46
CA ARG A 112 8.34 -9.03 0.13
C ARG A 112 7.97 -10.08 -0.89
N VAL A 113 7.34 -9.66 -1.99
CA VAL A 113 7.19 -10.53 -3.15
C VAL A 113 8.61 -10.92 -3.61
N LYS A 114 8.93 -12.22 -3.64
CA LYS A 114 10.20 -12.69 -4.22
C LYS A 114 10.14 -12.48 -5.73
N ASP A 115 11.25 -12.04 -6.31
CA ASP A 115 11.44 -11.87 -7.77
C ASP A 115 11.11 -13.14 -8.59
N SER A 116 11.02 -14.31 -7.93
CA SER A 116 10.64 -15.59 -8.55
C SER A 116 9.14 -15.79 -8.81
N PHE A 117 8.25 -15.02 -8.17
CA PHE A 117 6.83 -14.96 -8.54
C PHE A 117 6.62 -13.82 -9.54
N ARG A 118 6.99 -14.07 -10.81
CA ARG A 118 6.63 -13.31 -12.02
C ARG A 118 6.15 -11.88 -11.73
N ASP A 119 7.09 -10.98 -11.46
CA ASP A 119 6.82 -9.54 -11.30
C ASP A 119 5.96 -9.01 -12.46
N GLY A 120 6.18 -9.53 -13.69
CA GLY A 120 5.36 -9.20 -14.86
C GLY A 120 3.90 -9.69 -14.80
N LEU A 121 3.60 -10.87 -14.27
CA LEU A 121 2.22 -11.38 -14.19
C LEU A 121 1.47 -10.73 -13.02
N TYR A 122 2.18 -10.45 -11.92
CA TYR A 122 1.62 -9.84 -10.72
C TYR A 122 1.40 -8.33 -10.87
N ASP A 123 2.30 -7.62 -11.55
CA ASP A 123 2.10 -6.21 -11.94
C ASP A 123 0.99 -6.07 -12.96
N GLN A 124 0.90 -6.99 -13.91
CA GLN A 124 -0.20 -7.04 -14.86
C GLN A 124 -1.54 -7.30 -14.14
N LEU A 125 -1.63 -8.28 -13.24
CA LEU A 125 -2.84 -8.54 -12.43
C LEU A 125 -3.21 -7.37 -11.52
N ILE A 126 -2.25 -6.61 -10.98
CA ILE A 126 -2.53 -5.38 -10.22
C ILE A 126 -3.02 -4.27 -11.12
N ARG A 127 -2.41 -4.07 -12.29
CA ARG A 127 -2.89 -3.09 -13.28
C ARG A 127 -4.30 -3.44 -13.75
N GLU A 128 -4.60 -4.73 -13.91
CA GLU A 128 -5.91 -5.22 -14.33
C GLU A 128 -7.00 -5.13 -13.24
N ASN A 129 -6.64 -5.24 -11.94
CA ASN A 129 -7.61 -5.26 -10.83
C ASN A 129 -7.64 -4.00 -9.94
N THR A 130 -6.74 -3.04 -10.16
CA THR A 130 -6.79 -1.75 -9.47
C THR A 130 -7.48 -0.76 -10.39
N PRO A 131 -8.65 -0.23 -10.03
CA PRO A 131 -9.30 0.77 -10.86
C PRO A 131 -8.37 1.96 -11.04
N ASN A 132 -8.26 2.45 -12.28
CA ASN A 132 -7.46 3.63 -12.58
C ASN A 132 -7.88 4.79 -11.65
N LEU A 133 -6.91 5.44 -11.02
CA LEU A 133 -7.16 6.63 -10.22
C LEU A 133 -7.81 7.73 -11.07
N LEU A 134 -7.27 7.93 -12.26
CA LEU A 134 -7.70 8.90 -13.25
C LEU A 134 -7.50 8.29 -14.64
N THR A 135 -8.53 8.36 -15.47
CA THR A 135 -8.46 8.04 -16.90
C THR A 135 -8.95 9.27 -17.67
N ILE A 136 -8.12 9.75 -18.59
CA ILE A 136 -8.45 10.84 -19.52
C ILE A 136 -8.35 10.25 -20.91
N GLU A 137 -9.49 10.13 -21.59
CA GLU A 137 -9.58 9.67 -22.97
C GLU A 137 -9.85 10.89 -23.87
N LEU A 138 -8.97 11.12 -24.83
CA LEU A 138 -9.11 12.16 -25.85
C LEU A 138 -9.10 11.49 -27.22
N THR A 139 -10.23 11.52 -27.91
CA THR A 139 -10.38 10.87 -29.24
C THR A 139 -9.56 11.59 -30.31
N ASP A 140 -9.63 12.92 -30.32
CA ASP A 140 -8.90 13.82 -31.21
C ASP A 140 -8.70 15.18 -30.50
N GLU A 141 -7.88 16.06 -31.07
CA GLU A 141 -7.53 17.36 -30.48
C GLU A 141 -8.71 18.33 -30.31
N GLN A 142 -9.87 18.05 -30.91
CA GLN A 142 -11.07 18.88 -30.83
C GLN A 142 -12.14 18.29 -29.90
N SER A 143 -11.97 17.05 -29.47
CA SER A 143 -12.91 16.32 -28.65
C SER A 143 -12.94 16.84 -27.21
N ILE A 144 -14.13 16.82 -26.61
CA ILE A 144 -14.25 17.02 -25.17
C ILE A 144 -13.76 15.73 -24.49
N PRO A 145 -12.68 15.76 -23.67
CA PRO A 145 -12.14 14.55 -23.08
C PRO A 145 -13.16 13.86 -22.19
N ARG A 146 -13.16 12.54 -22.22
CA ARG A 146 -13.88 11.70 -21.25
C ARG A 146 -12.97 11.49 -20.05
N VAL A 147 -13.48 11.82 -18.87
CA VAL A 147 -12.68 11.81 -17.63
C VAL A 147 -13.35 10.90 -16.61
N ILE A 148 -12.62 9.88 -16.17
CA ILE A 148 -13.06 8.96 -15.12
C ILE A 148 -12.13 9.15 -13.93
N TYR A 149 -12.67 9.46 -12.75
CA TYR A 149 -11.91 9.62 -11.53
C TYR A 149 -12.41 8.65 -10.46
N LYS A 150 -11.52 7.79 -9.97
CA LYS A 150 -11.84 6.72 -9.00
C LYS A 150 -13.04 5.85 -9.42
N GLY A 151 -13.18 5.60 -10.72
CA GLY A 151 -14.27 4.81 -11.30
C GLY A 151 -15.55 5.58 -11.62
N GLU A 152 -15.65 6.87 -11.27
CA GLU A 152 -16.81 7.71 -11.60
C GLU A 152 -16.52 8.60 -12.81
N GLU A 153 -17.41 8.59 -13.80
CA GLU A 153 -17.33 9.50 -14.94
C GLU A 153 -17.70 10.92 -14.52
N ILE A 154 -16.80 11.87 -14.78
CA ILE A 154 -17.01 13.28 -14.52
C ILE A 154 -17.71 13.88 -15.75
N THR A 155 -18.88 14.47 -15.55
CA THR A 155 -19.63 15.22 -16.57
C THR A 155 -19.48 16.73 -16.35
N GLY A 156 -19.95 17.56 -17.30
CA GLY A 156 -19.89 19.02 -17.13
C GLY A 156 -18.48 19.60 -17.04
N ARG A 157 -17.48 18.99 -17.70
CA ARG A 157 -16.08 19.44 -17.64
C ARG A 157 -15.95 20.87 -18.13
N ILE A 158 -15.29 21.71 -17.33
CA ILE A 158 -14.93 23.09 -17.67
C ILE A 158 -13.45 23.17 -18.04
N ALA A 159 -12.58 22.52 -17.25
CA ALA A 159 -11.14 22.47 -17.50
C ALA A 159 -10.56 21.16 -16.97
N VAL A 160 -9.66 20.57 -17.75
CA VAL A 160 -8.95 19.34 -17.40
C VAL A 160 -7.47 19.60 -17.63
N ASP A 161 -6.73 19.83 -16.55
CA ASP A 161 -5.29 19.99 -16.57
C ASP A 161 -4.65 18.69 -16.11
N PHE A 162 -3.73 18.15 -16.91
CA PHE A 162 -2.91 17.01 -16.52
C PHE A 162 -1.46 17.31 -16.90
N GLU A 163 -0.58 17.12 -15.93
CA GLU A 163 0.84 17.33 -16.09
C GLU A 163 1.62 16.21 -15.42
N TRP A 164 2.59 15.67 -16.16
CA TRP A 164 3.51 14.68 -15.65
C TRP A 164 4.91 14.99 -16.16
N ARG A 165 5.89 14.93 -15.27
CA ARG A 165 7.30 15.21 -15.59
C ARG A 165 8.18 14.16 -14.94
N THR A 166 9.31 13.85 -15.59
CA THR A 166 10.41 13.16 -14.93
C THR A 166 11.33 14.17 -14.25
N LYS A 167 12.11 13.71 -13.28
CA LYS A 167 13.18 14.52 -12.67
C LYS A 167 14.44 14.51 -13.54
N ASP A 168 14.72 13.39 -14.19
CA ASP A 168 15.76 13.17 -15.18
C ASP A 168 15.35 12.01 -16.11
N ALA A 169 16.27 11.42 -16.88
CA ALA A 169 15.95 10.33 -17.81
C ALA A 169 15.41 9.06 -17.12
N ASP A 170 15.73 8.86 -15.84
CA ASP A 170 15.54 7.58 -15.14
C ASP A 170 14.71 7.71 -13.85
N GLN A 171 14.48 8.94 -13.35
CA GLN A 171 13.78 9.20 -12.10
C GLN A 171 12.36 9.75 -12.31
N CYS A 172 11.39 9.16 -11.60
CA CYS A 172 10.05 9.70 -11.48
C CYS A 172 10.09 11.13 -10.91
N GLY A 173 9.45 12.08 -11.60
CA GLY A 173 9.35 13.48 -11.17
C GLY A 173 8.03 13.75 -10.47
N SER A 174 7.26 14.71 -10.98
CA SER A 174 5.99 15.16 -10.38
C SER A 174 4.77 14.79 -11.23
N THR A 175 3.62 14.68 -10.57
CA THR A 175 2.32 14.52 -11.21
C THR A 175 1.36 15.55 -10.64
N TYR A 176 0.72 16.31 -11.53
CA TYR A 176 -0.31 17.27 -11.18
C TYR A 176 -1.53 17.03 -12.04
N TYR A 177 -2.71 17.07 -11.43
CA TYR A 177 -3.95 17.14 -12.19
C TYR A 177 -4.98 18.02 -11.48
N ARG A 178 -5.76 18.73 -12.30
CA ARG A 178 -6.88 19.56 -11.86
C ARG A 178 -8.05 19.36 -12.81
N ILE A 179 -9.19 18.98 -12.25
CA ILE A 179 -10.42 18.75 -13.00
C ILE A 179 -11.47 19.70 -12.44
N LYS A 180 -11.83 20.72 -13.23
CA LYS A 180 -12.93 21.64 -12.94
C LYS A 180 -14.16 21.16 -13.69
N HIS A 181 -15.28 21.02 -13.00
CA HIS A 181 -16.54 20.61 -13.62
C HIS A 181 -17.75 21.25 -12.95
N THR A 182 -18.85 21.36 -13.67
CA THR A 182 -20.14 21.73 -13.07
C THR A 182 -20.76 20.52 -12.40
N LYS A 183 -21.52 20.78 -11.34
CA LYS A 183 -22.46 19.83 -10.77
C LYS A 183 -23.86 20.27 -11.17
N ASP A 184 -24.67 19.34 -11.70
CA ASP A 184 -26.08 19.61 -11.93
C ASP A 184 -26.73 19.84 -10.56
N SER A 185 -27.07 21.11 -10.31
CA SER A 185 -27.91 21.51 -9.19
C SER A 185 -29.11 22.23 -9.77
N THR A 186 -30.27 22.08 -9.13
CA THR A 186 -31.55 22.71 -9.53
C THR A 186 -31.53 24.22 -9.24
N GLY A 187 -30.49 24.92 -9.70
CA GLY A 187 -30.13 26.31 -9.41
C GLY A 187 -28.93 26.78 -10.24
N ALA A 188 -28.23 27.83 -9.81
CA ALA A 188 -27.04 28.32 -10.51
C ALA A 188 -25.94 27.25 -10.58
N PRO A 189 -25.22 27.11 -11.71
CA PRO A 189 -24.20 26.08 -11.87
C PRO A 189 -23.12 26.21 -10.78
N VAL A 190 -23.00 25.19 -9.94
CA VAL A 190 -21.95 25.10 -8.92
C VAL A 190 -20.72 24.48 -9.56
N VAL A 191 -19.59 25.19 -9.52
CA VAL A 191 -18.30 24.69 -10.02
C VAL A 191 -17.59 23.93 -8.92
N GLU A 192 -17.32 22.65 -9.15
CA GLU A 192 -16.50 21.79 -8.30
C GLU A 192 -15.09 21.66 -8.91
N THR A 193 -14.06 21.67 -8.07
CA THR A 193 -12.67 21.45 -8.49
C THR A 193 -12.09 20.27 -7.73
N LYS A 194 -11.69 19.23 -8.47
CA LYS A 194 -10.90 18.12 -7.94
C LYS A 194 -9.44 18.39 -8.30
N GLU A 195 -8.60 18.66 -7.29
CA GLU A 195 -7.19 19.01 -7.48
C GLU A 195 -6.31 18.10 -6.62
N LEU A 196 -5.27 17.54 -7.24
CA LEU A 196 -4.20 16.84 -6.54
C LEU A 196 -2.85 17.24 -7.14
N ALA A 197 -1.91 17.58 -6.27
CA ALA A 197 -0.50 17.75 -6.62
C ALA A 197 0.33 16.71 -5.86
N VAL A 198 1.12 15.92 -6.58
CA VAL A 198 2.08 14.97 -6.01
C VAL A 198 3.47 15.34 -6.55
N GLY A 199 4.31 15.90 -5.68
CA GLY A 199 5.60 16.50 -6.04
C GLY A 199 5.57 18.04 -6.06
N GLU A 200 6.69 18.68 -6.43
CA GLU A 200 6.76 20.14 -6.58
C GLU A 200 5.86 20.60 -7.74
N ARG A 201 5.07 21.65 -7.49
CA ARG A 201 4.23 22.30 -8.51
C ARG A 201 5.11 22.98 -9.55
N ALA A 202 4.72 22.92 -10.82
CA ALA A 202 5.41 23.62 -11.89
C ALA A 202 5.11 25.12 -11.99
N TYR A 203 4.12 25.63 -11.23
CA TYR A 203 3.67 27.02 -11.32
C TYR A 203 3.63 27.66 -9.92
N GLU A 204 4.73 28.33 -9.57
CA GLU A 204 4.68 29.72 -9.06
C GLU A 204 4.90 30.67 -10.23
#